data_AF-A0A2R6HPE4-F1
#
_entry.id   AF-A0A2R6HPE4-F1
#
_cell.length_a   1.000
_cell.length_b   1.000
_cell.length_c   1.000
_cell.angle_alpha   90.00
_cell.angle_beta   90.00
_cell.angle_gamma   90.00
#
_symmetry.space_group_name_H-M   'P 1'
#
loop_
_entity.id
_entity.type
_entity.pdbx_description
1 polymer ?
#
loop_
_entity_poly.entity_id
_entity_poly.type
_entity_poly.pdbx_seq_one_letter_code
_entity_poly.pdbx_strand_id
1 'polypeptide(L)'
;MGTATGSDALDFIEPQARLWILVIVFFGVGDLVTTMLGLTIGSSTEANPLVAMLVDQYGVFVLLPLKVAMIGGCYVGWRQLPLPHPVVVPLVLALLGIVVTIWNTGILLTGSLS
;
A
#
# COMPACT_ATOMS: atom_id res chain seq x y z
N MET A 1 -3.16 36.03 -11.77
CA MET A 1 -3.88 34.87 -11.19
C MET A 1 -3.91 33.80 -12.28
N GLY A 2 -2.81 33.03 -12.38
CA GLY A 2 -2.56 32.11 -13.50
C GLY A 2 -3.00 30.69 -13.16
N THR A 3 -3.83 30.14 -14.04
CA THR A 3 -4.18 28.73 -14.28
C THR A 3 -3.31 27.67 -13.60
N ALA A 4 -3.67 27.25 -12.37
CA ALA A 4 -3.04 26.13 -11.66
C ALA A 4 -3.44 24.75 -12.22
N THR A 5 -4.58 24.66 -12.91
CA THR A 5 -5.19 23.38 -13.31
C THR A 5 -4.39 22.59 -14.34
N GLY A 6 -3.52 23.25 -15.12
CA GLY A 6 -2.69 22.60 -16.14
C GLY A 6 -1.41 21.98 -15.61
N SER A 7 -0.81 22.53 -14.53
CA SER A 7 0.44 22.03 -13.96
C SER A 7 0.19 20.72 -13.19
N ASP A 8 -0.84 20.70 -12.34
CA ASP A 8 -1.19 19.51 -11.56
C ASP A 8 -1.50 18.32 -12.47
N ALA A 9 -2.25 18.56 -13.55
CA ALA A 9 -2.59 17.55 -14.55
C ALA A 9 -1.35 16.95 -15.24
N LEU A 10 -0.35 17.79 -15.55
CA LEU A 10 0.90 17.37 -16.18
C LEU A 10 1.85 16.66 -15.20
N ASP A 11 1.87 17.08 -13.93
CA ASP A 11 2.61 16.39 -12.85
C ASP A 11 2.11 14.95 -12.68
N PHE A 12 0.82 14.67 -12.89
CA PHE A 12 0.27 13.30 -12.90
C PHE A 12 0.75 12.44 -14.09
N ILE A 13 1.21 13.06 -15.19
CA ILE A 13 1.75 12.36 -16.36
C ILE A 13 3.26 12.06 -16.18
N GLU A 14 3.88 12.59 -15.13
CA GLU A 14 5.25 12.28 -14.83
C GLU A 14 5.37 10.80 -14.42
N PRO A 15 6.32 10.02 -14.99
CA PRO A 15 6.40 8.58 -14.75
C PRO A 15 6.47 8.22 -13.26
N GLN A 16 7.02 9.11 -12.45
CA GLN A 16 7.20 8.95 -11.01
C GLN A 16 5.89 9.16 -10.24
N ALA A 17 5.06 10.13 -10.64
CA ALA A 17 3.74 10.35 -10.04
C ALA A 17 2.80 9.16 -10.29
N ARG A 18 2.82 8.59 -11.51
CA ARG A 18 2.07 7.36 -11.81
C ARG A 18 2.49 6.18 -10.94
N LEU A 19 3.78 6.03 -10.65
CA LEU A 19 4.25 4.95 -9.78
C LEU A 19 3.73 5.14 -8.35
N TRP A 20 3.72 6.36 -7.81
CA TRP A 20 3.13 6.63 -6.50
C TRP A 20 1.62 6.37 -6.45
N ILE A 21 0.88 6.66 -7.54
CA ILE A 21 -0.53 6.25 -7.66
C ILE A 21 -0.64 4.73 -7.58
N LEU A 22 0.20 3.97 -8.30
CA LEU A 22 0.21 2.50 -8.23
C LEU A 22 0.56 1.99 -6.82
N VAL A 23 1.48 2.65 -6.11
CA VAL A 23 1.77 2.35 -4.70
C VAL A 23 0.51 2.53 -3.86
N ILE A 24 -0.19 3.66 -3.96
CA ILE A 24 -1.40 3.91 -3.18
C ILE A 24 -2.48 2.88 -3.51
N VAL A 25 -2.69 2.58 -4.80
CA VAL A 25 -3.74 1.66 -5.25
C VAL A 25 -3.45 0.21 -4.82
N PHE A 26 -2.25 -0.32 -5.12
CA PHE A 26 -1.94 -1.72 -4.88
C PHE A 26 -1.34 -1.97 -3.49
N PHE A 27 -0.31 -1.23 -3.11
CA PHE A 27 0.37 -1.41 -1.82
C PHE A 27 -0.44 -0.80 -0.66
N GLY A 28 -1.17 0.29 -0.91
CA GLY A 28 -2.06 0.90 0.07
C GLY A 28 -3.40 0.18 0.14
N VAL A 29 -4.29 0.49 -0.81
CA VAL A 29 -5.70 0.11 -0.78
C VAL A 29 -5.90 -1.38 -1.01
N GLY A 30 -5.34 -1.94 -2.08
CA GLY A 30 -5.52 -3.35 -2.45
C GLY A 30 -5.05 -4.30 -1.35
N ASP A 31 -3.82 -4.10 -0.89
CA ASP A 31 -3.27 -4.88 0.22
C ASP A 31 -4.09 -4.68 1.52
N LEU A 32 -4.46 -3.46 1.89
CA LEU A 32 -5.27 -3.21 3.10
C LEU A 32 -6.64 -3.91 3.05
N VAL A 33 -7.37 -3.76 1.93
CA VAL A 33 -8.69 -4.38 1.76
C VAL A 33 -8.59 -5.89 1.82
N THR A 34 -7.60 -6.48 1.12
CA THR A 34 -7.44 -7.94 1.09
C THR A 34 -7.02 -8.51 2.45
N THR A 35 -6.16 -7.82 3.22
CA THR A 35 -5.81 -8.24 4.59
C THR A 35 -6.99 -8.12 5.54
N MET A 36 -7.72 -7.00 5.51
CA MET A 36 -8.91 -6.81 6.36
C MET A 36 -9.95 -7.90 6.09
N LEU A 37 -10.26 -8.16 4.82
CA LEU A 37 -11.19 -9.22 4.45
C LEU A 37 -10.70 -10.58 4.96
N GLY A 38 -9.42 -10.91 4.77
CA GLY A 38 -8.86 -12.21 5.15
C GLY A 38 -8.91 -12.47 6.66
N LEU A 39 -8.69 -11.43 7.46
CA LEU A 39 -8.82 -11.50 8.92
C LEU A 39 -10.28 -11.61 9.36
N THR A 40 -11.19 -10.85 8.73
CA THR A 40 -12.61 -10.87 9.12
C THR A 40 -13.30 -12.20 8.81
N ILE A 41 -12.90 -12.89 7.74
CA ILE A 41 -13.48 -14.18 7.36
C ILE A 41 -12.71 -15.38 7.93
N GLY A 42 -11.62 -15.14 8.68
CA GLY A 42 -10.79 -16.20 9.26
C GLY A 42 -9.98 -17.01 8.25
N SER A 43 -9.86 -16.56 7.00
CA SER A 43 -9.12 -17.25 5.94
C SER A 43 -7.61 -16.99 5.98
N SER A 44 -7.15 -16.07 6.83
CA SER A 44 -5.74 -15.68 6.92
C SER A 44 -5.32 -15.54 8.38
N THR A 45 -4.18 -16.15 8.73
CA THR A 45 -3.52 -15.98 10.02
C THR A 45 -2.41 -14.94 9.87
N GLU A 46 -2.49 -13.85 10.64
CA GLU A 46 -1.46 -12.81 10.61
C GLU A 46 -0.12 -13.36 11.14
N ALA A 47 0.88 -13.44 10.27
CA ALA A 47 2.21 -13.96 10.63
C ALA A 47 3.06 -12.96 11.44
N ASN A 48 2.70 -11.67 11.44
CA ASN A 48 3.47 -10.64 12.14
C ASN A 48 2.92 -10.45 13.57
N PRO A 49 3.66 -10.84 14.63
CA PRO A 49 3.17 -10.77 16.01
C PRO A 49 2.85 -9.34 16.45
N LEU A 50 3.54 -8.32 15.93
CA LEU A 50 3.25 -6.93 16.27
C LEU A 50 1.90 -6.49 15.70
N VAL A 51 1.60 -6.89 14.46
CA VAL A 51 0.34 -6.55 13.80
C VAL A 51 -0.80 -7.31 14.47
N ALA A 52 -0.59 -8.60 14.76
CA ALA A 52 -1.57 -9.43 15.46
C ALA A 52 -1.92 -8.85 16.84
N MET A 53 -0.93 -8.40 17.62
CA MET A 53 -1.16 -7.73 18.90
C MET A 53 -1.98 -6.45 18.76
N LEU A 54 -1.69 -5.65 17.72
CA LEU A 54 -2.42 -4.40 17.48
C LEU A 54 -3.86 -4.67 17.00
N VAL A 55 -4.06 -5.68 16.15
CA VAL A 55 -5.39 -6.08 15.66
C VAL A 55 -6.22 -6.68 16.80
N ASP A 56 -5.62 -7.43 17.72
CA ASP A 56 -6.30 -7.94 18.92
C ASP A 56 -6.77 -6.81 19.84
N GLN A 57 -5.97 -5.75 19.99
CA GLN A 57 -6.31 -4.61 20.86
C GLN A 57 -7.27 -3.58 20.23
N TYR A 58 -7.10 -3.30 18.94
CA TYR A 58 -7.77 -2.18 18.26
C TYR A 58 -8.65 -2.61 17.07
N GLY A 59 -8.73 -3.90 16.79
CA GLY A 59 -9.39 -4.47 15.61
C GLY A 59 -8.63 -4.18 14.32
N VAL A 60 -9.20 -4.64 13.20
CA VAL A 60 -8.61 -4.49 11.86
C VAL A 60 -8.42 -3.03 11.41
N PHE A 61 -9.07 -2.06 12.08
CA PHE A 61 -8.93 -0.64 11.76
C PHE A 61 -7.52 -0.09 12.00
N VAL A 62 -6.74 -0.73 12.88
CA VAL A 62 -5.34 -0.34 13.16
C VAL A 62 -4.41 -0.51 11.95
N LEU A 63 -4.81 -1.35 11.00
CA LEU A 63 -4.05 -1.58 9.77
C LEU A 63 -3.98 -0.33 8.90
N LEU A 64 -5.02 0.51 8.91
CA LEU A 64 -5.07 1.73 8.11
C LEU A 64 -4.00 2.76 8.52
N PRO A 65 -3.92 3.21 9.79
CA PRO A 65 -2.87 4.13 10.20
C PRO A 65 -1.48 3.51 10.07
N LEU A 66 -1.31 2.20 10.27
CA LEU A 66 -0.04 1.52 10.06
C LEU A 66 0.41 1.59 8.58
N LYS A 67 -0.52 1.32 7.65
CA LYS A 67 -0.27 1.45 6.19
C LYS A 67 0.12 2.87 5.82
N VAL A 68 -0.65 3.85 6.31
CA VAL A 68 -0.45 5.27 6.02
C VAL A 68 0.91 5.72 6.57
N ALA A 69 1.27 5.32 7.79
CA ALA A 69 2.57 5.61 8.38
C ALA A 69 3.72 5.00 7.55
N MET A 70 3.56 3.78 7.07
CA MET A 70 4.56 3.11 6.25
C MET A 70 4.74 3.79 4.88
N ILE A 71 3.65 4.03 4.14
CA ILE A 71 3.68 4.71 2.84
C ILE A 71 4.21 6.14 2.99
N GLY A 72 3.72 6.86 4.01
CA GLY A 72 4.18 8.21 4.33
C GLY A 72 5.66 8.27 4.68
N GLY A 73 6.15 7.32 5.49
CA GLY A 73 7.57 7.20 5.83
C GLY A 73 8.43 6.94 4.59
N CYS A 74 8.01 6.01 3.72
CA CYS A 74 8.68 5.76 2.45
C CYS A 74 8.68 7.00 1.53
N TYR A 75 7.56 7.71 1.44
CA TYR A 75 7.44 8.94 0.65
C TYR A 75 8.34 10.06 1.17
N VAL A 76 8.33 10.31 2.48
CA VAL A 76 9.19 11.31 3.11
C VAL A 76 10.67 10.93 2.91
N GLY A 77 11.04 9.68 3.13
CA GLY A 77 12.41 9.20 2.89
C GLY A 77 12.83 9.39 1.43
N TRP A 78 11.95 9.02 0.49
CA TRP A 78 12.18 9.24 -0.94
C TRP A 78 12.37 10.72 -1.30
N ARG A 79 11.58 11.62 -0.69
CA ARG A 79 11.65 13.07 -0.96
C ARG A 79 12.89 13.74 -0.39
N GLN A 80 13.40 13.23 0.73
CA GLN A 80 14.48 13.87 1.49
C GLN A 80 15.87 13.29 1.17
N LEU A 81 15.96 12.05 0.67
CA LEU A 81 17.22 11.41 0.36
C LEU A 81 17.69 11.77 -1.05
N PRO A 82 18.98 12.15 -1.23
CA PRO A 82 19.57 12.32 -2.55
C PRO A 82 19.80 10.94 -3.19
N LEU A 83 18.75 10.42 -3.82
CA LEU A 83 18.79 9.10 -4.47
C LEU A 83 19.35 9.22 -5.89
N PRO A 84 20.32 8.38 -6.28
CA PRO A 84 20.83 8.36 -7.66
C PRO A 84 19.74 7.92 -8.66
N HIS A 85 18.80 7.08 -8.23
CA HIS A 85 17.68 6.58 -9.02
C HIS A 85 16.36 6.67 -8.23
N PRO A 86 15.75 7.86 -8.11
CA PRO A 86 14.56 8.07 -7.29
C PRO A 86 13.34 7.27 -7.78
N VAL A 87 13.29 6.90 -9.06
CA VAL A 87 12.20 6.10 -9.63
C VAL A 87 12.12 4.67 -9.07
N VAL A 88 13.23 4.14 -8.54
CA VAL A 88 13.31 2.75 -8.05
C VAL A 88 12.43 2.54 -6.82
N VAL A 89 12.36 3.52 -5.92
CA VAL A 89 11.58 3.40 -4.68
C VAL A 89 10.09 3.19 -4.95
N PRO A 90 9.37 4.08 -5.69
CA PRO A 90 7.97 3.86 -5.97
C PRO A 90 7.72 2.67 -6.91
N LEU A 91 8.68 2.33 -7.79
CA LEU A 91 8.59 1.12 -8.62
C LEU A 91 8.58 -0.16 -7.80
N VAL A 92 9.55 -0.32 -6.88
CA VAL A 92 9.65 -1.49 -6.01
C VAL A 92 8.43 -1.60 -5.10
N LEU A 93 7.97 -0.48 -4.54
CA LEU A 93 6.76 -0.45 -3.70
C LEU A 93 5.51 -0.83 -4.50
N ALA A 94 5.36 -0.36 -5.74
CA ALA A 94 4.23 -0.70 -6.59
C ALA A 94 4.23 -2.19 -6.95
N LEU A 95 5.39 -2.74 -7.37
CA LEU A 95 5.55 -4.16 -7.67
C LEU A 95 5.27 -5.03 -6.45
N LEU A 96 5.81 -4.66 -5.29
CA LEU A 96 5.56 -5.37 -4.04
C LEU A 96 4.06 -5.34 -3.70
N GLY A 97 3.40 -4.19 -3.83
CA GLY A 97 1.96 -4.06 -3.62
C GLY A 97 1.13 -4.95 -4.52
N ILE A 98 1.49 -5.05 -5.80
CA ILE A 98 0.82 -5.94 -6.76
C ILE A 98 0.98 -7.41 -6.32
N VAL A 99 2.21 -7.84 -6.02
CA VAL A 99 2.50 -9.22 -5.60
C VAL A 99 1.73 -9.58 -4.33
N VAL A 100 1.78 -8.72 -3.31
CA VAL A 100 1.09 -8.96 -2.05
C VAL A 100 -0.42 -8.96 -2.24
N THR A 101 -0.98 -8.04 -3.04
CA THR A 101 -2.43 -8.02 -3.33
C THR A 101 -2.87 -9.32 -4.02
N ILE A 102 -2.10 -9.79 -5.01
CA ILE A 102 -2.39 -11.06 -5.69
C ILE A 102 -2.32 -12.23 -4.71
N TRP A 103 -1.28 -12.27 -3.88
CA TRP A 103 -1.10 -13.31 -2.87
C TRP A 103 -2.25 -13.34 -1.85
N ASN A 104 -2.60 -12.19 -1.27
CA ASN A 104 -3.71 -12.09 -0.32
C ASN A 104 -5.04 -12.47 -0.98
N THR A 105 -5.27 -12.05 -2.24
CA THR A 105 -6.45 -12.45 -3.02
C THR A 105 -6.49 -13.96 -3.25
N GLY A 106 -5.33 -14.58 -3.54
CA GLY A 106 -5.21 -16.03 -3.66
C GLY A 106 -5.62 -16.75 -2.38
N ILE A 107 -5.09 -16.30 -1.23
CA ILE A 107 -5.45 -16.86 0.09
C ILE A 107 -6.95 -16.72 0.37
N LEU A 108 -7.53 -15.54 0.09
CA LEU A 108 -8.96 -15.29 0.23
C LEU A 108 -9.79 -16.28 -0.60
N LEU A 109 -9.45 -16.44 -1.88
CA LEU A 109 -10.17 -17.35 -2.78
C LEU A 109 -10.05 -18.81 -2.33
N THR A 110 -8.87 -19.26 -1.88
CA THR A 110 -8.70 -20.63 -1.39
C THR A 110 -9.41 -20.89 -0.07
N GLY A 111 -9.38 -19.93 0.86
CA GLY A 111 -10.05 -20.06 2.15
C GLY A 111 -11.58 -19.96 2.06
N SER A 112 -12.10 -19.25 1.05
CA SER A 112 -13.55 -19.16 0.79
C SER A 112 -14.14 -20.46 0.19
N LEU A 113 -13.29 -21.33 -0.35
CA LEU A 113 -13.67 -22.59 -1.00
C LEU A 113 -13.49 -23.82 -0.08
N SER A 114 -13.01 -23.63 1.15
CA SER A 114 -12.80 -24.68 2.16
C SER A 114 -13.93 -24.69 3.19
#